data_AF-A0A1L3SVU7-F1
#
_entry.id   AF-A0A1L3SVU7-F1
#
_cell.length_a   1.000
_cell.length_b   1.000
_cell.length_c   1.000
_cell.angle_alpha   90.00
_cell.angle_beta   90.00
_cell.angle_gamma   90.00
#
_symmetry.space_group_name_H-M   'P 1'
#
loop_
_entity.id
_entity.type
_entity.pdbx_description
1 polymer ?
#
loop_
_entity_poly.entity_id
_entity_poly.type
_entity_poly.pdbx_seq_one_letter_code
_entity_poly.pdbx_strand_id
1 'polypeptide(L)'
;MAGDVHTILCGVCKVPLQGPSDGKDDNVFSCPSCGASDTRKEVLRIVTEHVEEVTARAFQEGFRKALRGNKFVKATGKPVPKRFHKYISDFNPKI
;
A
#
# COMPACT_ATOMS: atom_id res chain seq x y z
N MET A 1 -1.01 -22.33 4.71
CA MET A 1 -1.26 -20.89 4.59
C MET A 1 0.02 -20.27 4.06
N ALA A 2 0.10 -20.02 2.76
CA ALA A 2 1.24 -19.31 2.19
C ALA A 2 1.10 -17.86 2.65
N GLY A 3 1.94 -17.42 3.59
CA GLY A 3 1.97 -16.01 3.96
C GLY A 3 2.44 -15.25 2.74
N ASP A 4 1.55 -14.45 2.14
CA ASP A 4 1.87 -13.63 0.99
C ASP A 4 3.02 -12.68 1.36
N VAL A 5 4.23 -13.04 0.94
CA VAL A 5 5.43 -12.24 1.16
C VAL A 5 5.35 -11.05 0.22
N HIS A 6 4.72 -9.97 0.67
CA HIS A 6 4.66 -8.73 -0.09
C HIS A 6 6.00 -7.99 0.00
N THR A 7 6.62 -7.77 -1.15
CA THR A 7 7.86 -7.00 -1.24
C THR A 7 7.54 -5.52 -1.06
N ILE A 8 8.32 -4.84 -0.22
CA ILE A 8 8.21 -3.40 -0.01
C ILE A 8 9.09 -2.69 -1.03
N LEU A 9 8.47 -1.80 -1.79
CA LEU A 9 9.09 -1.00 -2.84
C LEU A 9 9.20 0.46 -2.39
N CYS A 10 10.19 1.17 -2.92
CA CYS A 10 10.25 2.62 -2.83
C CYS A 10 9.10 3.24 -3.63
N GLY A 11 8.31 4.14 -3.05
CA GLY A 11 7.19 4.80 -3.74
C GLY A 11 7.61 5.73 -4.87
N VAL A 12 8.85 6.23 -4.84
CA VAL A 12 9.43 7.10 -5.89
C VAL A 12 10.05 6.26 -7.00
N CYS A 13 10.98 5.37 -6.65
CA CYS A 13 11.77 4.61 -7.62
C CYS A 13 11.11 3.31 -8.08
N LYS A 14 10.11 2.81 -7.33
CA LYS A 14 9.45 1.50 -7.52
C LYS A 14 10.42 0.32 -7.48
N VAL A 15 11.58 0.47 -6.84
CA VAL A 15 12.56 -0.59 -6.63
C VAL A 15 12.42 -1.19 -5.23
N PRO A 16 12.73 -2.49 -5.04
CA PRO A 16 12.72 -3.10 -3.72
C PRO A 16 13.74 -2.44 -2.80
N LEU A 17 13.34 -2.23 -1.55
CA LEU A 17 14.25 -1.75 -0.52
C LEU A 17 15.28 -2.82 -0.17
N GLN A 18 16.53 -2.40 0.03
CA GLN A 18 17.57 -3.25 0.56
C GLN A 18 17.75 -2.93 2.04
N GLY A 19 17.75 -3.96 2.88
CA GLY A 19 17.94 -3.79 4.31
C GLY A 19 18.41 -5.09 4.95
N PRO A 20 18.95 -5.02 6.17
CA PRO A 20 19.43 -6.19 6.88
C PRO A 20 18.29 -7.16 7.17
N SER A 21 18.53 -8.45 6.89
CA SER A 21 17.55 -9.54 7.05
C SER A 21 17.29 -9.94 8.51
N ASP A 22 17.94 -9.28 9.47
CA ASP A 22 17.86 -9.58 10.91
C ASP A 22 16.47 -9.42 11.55
N GLY A 23 15.46 -8.94 10.81
CA GLY A 23 14.08 -8.85 11.29
C GLY A 23 13.83 -7.90 12.48
N LYS A 24 14.85 -7.14 12.92
CA LYS A 24 14.76 -6.20 14.04
C LYS A 24 14.07 -4.90 13.62
N ASP A 25 13.33 -4.29 14.54
CA ASP A 25 12.59 -3.05 14.27
C ASP A 25 13.49 -1.82 14.02
N ASP A 26 14.71 -1.86 14.52
CA ASP A 26 15.77 -0.87 14.26
C ASP A 26 16.49 -1.06 12.93
N ASN A 27 16.14 -2.09 12.16
CA ASN A 27 16.75 -2.32 10.85
C ASN A 27 16.39 -1.17 9.91
N VAL A 28 17.42 -0.53 9.36
CA VAL A 28 17.27 0.54 8.39
C VAL A 28 17.17 -0.08 7.00
N PHE A 29 16.06 0.17 6.32
CA PHE A 29 15.83 -0.19 4.93
C PHE A 29 16.13 1.02 4.07
N SER A 30 16.91 0.81 3.01
CA SER A 30 17.35 1.86 2.12
C SER A 30 17.04 1.54 0.66
N CYS A 31 16.62 2.56 -0.07
CA CYS A 31 16.41 2.47 -1.51
C CYS A 31 17.76 2.62 -2.22
N PRO A 32 18.20 1.62 -3.01
CA PRO A 32 19.47 1.69 -3.73
C PRO A 32 19.47 2.75 -4.84
N SER A 33 18.30 3.22 -5.28
CA SER A 33 18.18 4.14 -6.41
C SER A 33 18.09 5.62 -6.01
N CYS A 34 17.39 5.96 -4.94
CA CYS A 34 17.26 7.36 -4.48
C CYS A 34 17.93 7.64 -3.13
N GLY A 35 18.48 6.63 -2.46
CA GLY A 35 19.09 6.77 -1.14
C GLY A 35 18.11 7.03 -0.01
N ALA A 36 16.80 6.94 -0.24
CA ALA A 36 15.80 7.04 0.83
C ALA A 36 15.99 5.89 1.81
N SER A 37 16.29 6.20 3.07
CA SER A 37 16.46 5.23 4.14
C SER A 37 15.54 5.55 5.32
N ASP A 38 14.86 4.53 5.84
CA ASP A 38 14.04 4.64 7.05
C ASP A 38 14.10 3.33 7.85
N THR A 39 13.71 3.39 9.13
CA THR A 39 13.62 2.20 9.98
C THR A 39 12.45 1.32 9.56
N ARG A 40 12.55 0.01 9.86
CA ARG A 40 11.51 -0.98 9.59
C ARG A 40 10.14 -0.51 10.10
N LYS A 41 10.09 0.05 11.30
CA LYS A 41 8.86 0.54 11.93
C LYS A 41 8.20 1.64 11.09
N GLU A 42 8.97 2.60 10.60
CA GLU A 42 8.44 3.71 9.79
C GLU A 42 8.04 3.24 8.40
N VAL A 43 8.83 2.37 7.78
CA VAL A 43 8.50 1.74 6.50
C VAL A 43 7.18 0.97 6.60
N LEU A 44 7.02 0.13 7.63
CA LEU A 44 5.78 -0.63 7.85
C LEU A 44 4.58 0.28 8.12
N ARG A 45 4.76 1.38 8.88
CA ARG A 45 3.70 2.35 9.13
C ARG A 45 3.19 2.96 7.82
N ILE A 46 4.10 3.46 6.98
CA ILE A 46 3.77 4.07 5.69
C ILE A 46 3.15 3.05 4.73
N VAL A 47 3.68 1.83 4.68
CA VAL A 47 3.13 0.75 3.85
C VAL A 47 1.74 0.33 4.32
N THR A 48 1.49 0.30 5.63
CA THR A 48 0.16 -0.02 6.18
C THR A 48 -0.84 1.05 5.77
N GLU A 49 -0.51 2.34 5.92
CA GLU A 49 -1.36 3.44 5.45
C GLU A 49 -1.64 3.33 3.93
N HIS A 50 -0.64 2.95 3.14
CA HIS A 50 -0.82 2.70 1.71
C HIS A 50 -1.80 1.55 1.44
N VAL A 51 -1.63 0.41 2.11
CA VAL A 51 -2.50 -0.76 1.93
C VAL A 51 -3.94 -0.44 2.35
N GLU A 52 -4.14 0.29 3.44
CA GLU A 52 -5.46 0.74 3.88
C GLU A 52 -6.12 1.65 2.83
N GLU A 53 -5.38 2.60 2.27
CA GLU A 53 -5.89 3.48 1.20
C GLU A 53 -6.24 2.70 -0.07
N VAL A 54 -5.37 1.80 -0.52
CA VAL A 54 -5.60 0.99 -1.72
C VAL A 54 -6.79 0.05 -1.51
N THR A 55 -6.89 -0.58 -0.34
CA THR A 55 -8.00 -1.49 0.02
C THR A 55 -9.32 -0.74 0.16
N ALA A 56 -9.34 0.42 0.79
CA ALA A 56 -10.54 1.25 0.91
C ALA A 56 -11.03 1.72 -0.47
N ARG A 57 -10.10 2.10 -1.35
CA ARG A 57 -10.41 2.51 -2.72
C ARG A 57 -10.94 1.34 -3.56
N ALA A 58 -10.25 0.21 -3.49
CA ALA A 58 -10.64 -1.06 -4.08
C ALA A 58 -12.07 -1.46 -3.70
N PHE A 59 -12.36 -1.45 -2.39
CA PHE A 59 -13.68 -1.74 -1.84
C PHE A 59 -14.73 -0.73 -2.31
N GLN A 60 -14.45 0.57 -2.26
CA GLN A 60 -15.37 1.59 -2.76
C GLN A 60 -15.70 1.42 -4.25
N GLU A 61 -14.71 1.08 -5.08
CA GLU A 61 -14.91 0.82 -6.51
C GLU A 61 -15.77 -0.43 -6.74
N GLY A 62 -15.49 -1.53 -6.02
CA GLY A 62 -16.30 -2.75 -6.05
C GLY A 62 -17.74 -2.51 -5.60
N PHE A 63 -17.92 -1.82 -4.47
CA PHE A 63 -19.23 -1.47 -3.91
C PHE A 63 -20.01 -0.54 -4.85
N ARG A 64 -19.36 0.46 -5.44
CA ARG A 64 -19.97 1.32 -6.47
C ARG A 64 -20.40 0.53 -7.70
N LYS A 65 -19.59 -0.42 -8.18
CA LYS A 65 -19.96 -1.30 -9.30
C LYS A 65 -21.15 -2.19 -8.95
N ALA A 66 -21.18 -2.78 -7.75
CA ALA A 66 -22.29 -3.60 -7.29
C ALA A 66 -23.59 -2.79 -7.18
N LEU A 67 -23.52 -1.55 -6.68
CA LEU A 67 -24.68 -0.67 -6.57
C LEU A 67 -25.11 -0.02 -7.90
N ARG A 68 -24.24 0.05 -8.92
CA ARG A 68 -24.61 0.57 -10.26
C ARG A 68 -25.77 -0.20 -10.90
N GLY A 69 -25.96 -1.48 -10.54
CA GLY A 69 -27.10 -2.28 -11.00
C GLY A 69 -28.42 -1.97 -10.29
N ASN A 70 -28.40 -1.22 -9.18
CA ASN A 70 -29.59 -0.93 -8.38
C ASN A 70 -30.02 0.53 -8.54
N LYS A 71 -31.18 0.75 -9.17
CA LYS A 71 -31.74 2.09 -9.45
C LYS A 71 -32.12 2.88 -8.18
N PHE A 72 -32.25 2.20 -7.05
CA PHE A 72 -32.71 2.78 -5.78
C PHE A 72 -31.57 3.22 -4.84
N VAL A 73 -30.33 2.79 -5.08
CA VAL A 73 -29.21 3.08 -4.16
C VAL A 73 -28.05 3.67 -4.95
N LYS A 74 -27.81 4.97 -4.77
CA LYS A 74 -26.64 5.65 -5.32
C LYS A 74 -25.55 5.70 -4.26
N ALA A 75 -24.37 5.19 -4.61
CA ALA A 75 -23.18 5.32 -3.78
C ALA A 75 -22.68 6.78 -3.77
N THR A 76 -23.01 7.52 -2.72
CA THR A 76 -22.70 8.95 -2.51
C THR A 76 -21.38 9.21 -1.75
N GLY A 77 -20.58 8.17 -1.45
CA GLY A 77 -19.30 8.34 -0.78
C GLY A 77 -18.28 9.09 -1.65
N LYS A 78 -17.51 10.02 -1.07
CA LYS A 78 -16.39 10.69 -1.74
C LYS A 78 -15.28 9.66 -2.06
N PRO A 79 -14.62 9.75 -3.23
CA PRO A 79 -13.52 8.85 -3.56
C PRO A 79 -12.38 9.03 -2.57
N VAL A 80 -11.81 7.93 -2.06
CA VAL A 80 -10.58 7.97 -1.26
C VAL A 80 -9.49 8.69 -2.07
N PRO A 81 -8.94 9.82 -1.58
CA PRO A 81 -7.91 10.55 -2.29
C PRO A 81 -6.64 9.71 -2.34
N LYS A 82 -5.97 9.64 -3.50
CA LYS A 82 -4.66 8.98 -3.59
C LYS A 82 -3.64 9.84 -2.88
N ARG A 83 -3.08 9.39 -1.76
CA ARG A 83 -1.89 10.02 -1.19
C ARG A 83 -0.64 9.40 -1.79
N PHE A 84 0.39 10.23 -1.95
CA PHE A 84 1.71 9.76 -2.33
C PHE A 84 2.40 9.20 -1.10
N HIS A 85 2.68 7.90 -1.11
CA HIS A 85 3.39 7.23 -0.03
C HIS A 85 4.86 7.06 -0.40
N LYS A 86 5.76 7.40 0.53
CA LYS A 86 7.21 7.25 0.35
C LYS A 86 7.61 5.78 0.11
N TYR A 87 6.83 4.85 0.66
CA TYR A 87 6.97 3.41 0.49
C TYR A 87 5.64 2.81 0.07
N ILE A 88 5.68 1.86 -0.85
CA ILE A 88 4.50 1.14 -1.35
C ILE A 88 4.77 -0.35 -1.24
N SER A 89 3.73 -1.15 -1.04
CA SER A 89 3.83 -2.60 -1.20
C SER A 89 3.42 -2.98 -2.63
N ASP A 90 3.90 -4.12 -3.10
CA ASP A 90 3.36 -4.76 -4.32
C ASP A 90 1.92 -5.30 -4.13
N PHE A 91 1.25 -4.91 -3.04
CA PHE A 91 -0.11 -5.31 -2.75
C PHE A 91 -1.07 -4.68 -3.77
N ASN A 92 -1.42 -5.45 -4.79
CA ASN A 92 -2.44 -5.09 -5.75
C ASN A 92 -3.73 -5.88 -5.45
N PRO A 93 -4.72 -5.29 -4.76
CA PRO A 93 -5.98 -5.98 -4.53
C PRO A 93 -6.67 -6.18 -5.88
N LYS A 94 -6.72 -7.43 -6.34
CA LYS A 94 -7.57 -7.83 -7.47
C LYS A 94 -9.02 -7.73 -7.00
N ILE A 95 -9.73 -6.66 -7.39
CA ILE A 95 -11.19 -6.52 -7.24
C ILE A 95 -11.89 -6.89 -8.54
#